data_AF-A0A7L4JGK7-F1
#
_entry.id   AF-A0A7L4JGK7-F1
#
_cell.length_a   1.000
_cell.length_b   1.000
_cell.length_c   1.000
_cell.angle_alpha   90.00
_cell.angle_beta   90.00
_cell.angle_gamma   90.00
#
_symmetry.space_group_name_H-M   'P 1'
#
loop_
_entity.id
_entity.type
_entity.pdbx_description
1 polymer ?
#
loop_
_entity_poly.entity_id
_entity_poly.type
_entity_poly.pdbx_seq_one_letter_code
_entity_poly.pdbx_strand_id
1 'polypeptide(L)'
;LGYGRAELLGRSWYRLLHPEDLGHVARQHLRLAGAGPEARGELVTRLQRKDGLGWTWVYVRLRPEGPALLAHNFVISEAEAWCLRQQLAA
;
A
#
# COMPACT_ATOMS: atom_id res chain seq x y z
N LEU A 1 2.22 -5.29 -11.42
CA LEU A 1 2.41 -6.47 -10.54
C LEU A 1 2.27 -7.81 -11.27
N GLY A 2 1.61 -7.89 -12.42
CA GLY A 2 1.48 -9.14 -13.19
C GLY A 2 0.29 -10.02 -12.80
N TYR A 3 -0.48 -9.65 -11.77
CA TYR A 3 -1.74 -10.31 -11.42
C TYR A 3 -2.90 -9.79 -12.27
N GLY A 4 -3.81 -10.69 -12.65
CA GLY A 4 -5.14 -10.32 -13.12
C GLY A 4 -6.07 -9.96 -11.97
N ARG A 5 -7.16 -9.24 -12.27
CA ARG A 5 -8.16 -8.80 -11.28
C ARG A 5 -8.70 -9.95 -10.43
N ALA A 6 -9.12 -11.05 -11.06
CA ALA A 6 -9.72 -12.19 -10.37
C ALA A 6 -8.78 -12.86 -9.36
N GLU A 7 -7.46 -12.79 -9.59
CA GLU A 7 -6.45 -13.34 -8.69
C GLU A 7 -6.24 -12.48 -7.43
N LEU A 8 -6.66 -11.21 -7.48
CA LEU A 8 -6.54 -10.25 -6.39
C LEU A 8 -7.82 -10.12 -5.57
N LEU A 9 -8.98 -10.37 -6.16
CA LEU A 9 -10.26 -10.35 -5.44
C LEU A 9 -10.26 -11.41 -4.33
N GLY A 10 -10.65 -11.00 -3.12
CA GLY A 10 -10.67 -11.87 -1.94
C GLY A 10 -9.28 -12.18 -1.35
N ARG A 11 -8.19 -11.77 -2.02
CA ARG A 11 -6.83 -11.93 -1.49
C ARG A 11 -6.51 -10.77 -0.55
N SER A 12 -6.08 -11.09 0.67
CA SER A 12 -5.59 -10.07 1.60
C SER A 12 -4.40 -9.32 1.01
N TRP A 13 -4.45 -7.98 1.08
CA TRP A 13 -3.36 -7.10 0.66
C TRP A 13 -2.03 -7.43 1.36
N TYR A 14 -2.09 -7.88 2.62
CA TYR A 14 -0.92 -8.29 3.40
C TYR A 14 -0.13 -9.44 2.76
N ARG A 15 -0.77 -10.29 1.94
CA ARG A 15 -0.07 -11.37 1.21
C ARG A 15 0.80 -10.88 0.06
N LEU A 16 0.76 -9.59 -0.24
CA LEU A 16 1.55 -8.97 -1.29
C LEU A 16 2.61 -8.02 -0.73
N LEU A 17 2.65 -7.75 0.57
CA LEU A 17 3.56 -6.77 1.16
C LEU A 17 4.94 -7.38 1.40
N HIS A 18 5.98 -6.56 1.22
CA HIS A 18 7.33 -6.94 1.64
C HIS A 18 7.36 -7.10 3.17
N PRO A 19 8.06 -8.11 3.73
CA PRO A 19 8.07 -8.33 5.18
C PRO A 19 8.47 -7.11 6.01
N GLU A 20 9.51 -6.37 5.57
CA GLU A 20 9.96 -5.13 6.22
C GLU A 20 8.92 -3.99 6.21
N ASP A 21 7.94 -4.06 5.31
CA ASP A 21 6.92 -3.05 5.11
C ASP A 21 5.62 -3.38 5.88
N LEU A 22 5.54 -4.50 6.59
CA LEU A 22 4.33 -4.88 7.31
C LEU A 22 4.00 -3.89 8.44
N GLY A 23 5.01 -3.43 9.16
CA GLY A 23 4.83 -2.61 10.36
C GLY A 23 4.24 -1.21 10.07
N HIS A 24 4.77 -0.50 9.07
CA HIS A 24 4.26 0.85 8.76
C HIS A 24 2.92 0.80 8.01
N VAL A 25 2.69 -0.20 7.15
CA VAL A 25 1.39 -0.41 6.48
C VAL A 25 0.31 -0.76 7.50
N ALA A 26 0.59 -1.64 8.46
CA ALA A 26 -0.37 -1.99 9.50
C ALA A 26 -0.76 -0.77 10.35
N ARG A 27 0.22 0.07 10.74
CA ARG A 27 -0.07 1.33 11.46
C ARG A 27 -1.01 2.24 10.67
N GLN A 28 -0.75 2.41 9.36
CA GLN A 28 -1.60 3.26 8.52
C GLN A 28 -2.99 2.67 8.31
N HIS A 29 -3.09 1.35 8.11
CA HIS A 29 -4.36 0.64 7.99
C HIS A 29 -5.20 0.79 9.27
N LEU A 30 -4.62 0.51 10.45
CA LEU A 30 -5.32 0.65 11.73
C LEU A 30 -5.76 2.08 12.02
N ARG A 31 -4.91 3.06 11.69
CA ARG A 31 -5.26 4.49 11.82
C ARG A 31 -6.50 4.85 11.01
N LEU A 32 -6.66 4.30 9.80
CA LEU A 32 -7.79 4.62 8.92
C LEU A 32 -9.04 3.76 9.18
N ALA A 33 -8.89 2.52 9.63
CA ALA A 33 -10.01 1.60 9.87
C ALA A 33 -10.99 2.11 10.94
N GLY A 34 -10.52 2.92 11.90
CA GLY A 34 -11.35 3.55 12.93
C GLY A 34 -11.63 5.03 12.70
N ALA A 35 -11.24 5.60 11.57
CA ALA A 35 -11.32 7.04 11.33
C ALA A 35 -12.60 7.44 10.57
N GLY A 36 -12.96 8.72 10.64
CA GLY A 36 -14.09 9.29 9.90
C GLY A 36 -13.87 9.31 8.39
N PRO A 37 -14.93 9.55 7.58
CA PRO A 37 -14.89 9.49 6.12
C PRO A 37 -13.90 10.47 5.46
N GLU A 38 -13.56 11.57 6.16
CA GLU A 38 -12.58 12.55 5.68
C GLU A 38 -11.13 12.17 5.96
N ALA A 39 -10.87 11.07 6.67
CA ALA A 39 -9.52 10.61 6.92
C ALA A 39 -8.81 10.26 5.60
N ARG A 40 -7.54 10.65 5.52
CA ARG A 40 -6.65 10.33 4.41
C ARG A 40 -5.37 9.73 4.97
N GLY A 41 -4.78 8.82 4.21
CA GLY A 41 -3.48 8.28 4.52
C GLY A 41 -2.66 8.09 3.27
N GLU A 42 -1.36 8.20 3.44
CA GLU A 42 -0.38 8.02 2.38
C GLU A 42 0.71 7.09 2.91
N LEU A 43 1.26 6.26 2.03
CA LEU A 43 2.42 5.42 2.36
C LEU A 43 3.18 5.01 1.11
N VAL A 44 4.43 4.59 1.32
CA VAL A 44 5.27 3.97 0.28
C VAL A 44 5.63 2.56 0.71
N THR A 45 5.29 1.58 -0.10
CA THR A 45 5.52 0.15 0.17
C THR A 45 5.92 -0.62 -1.08
N ARG A 46 6.48 -1.81 -0.88
CA ARG A 46 6.84 -2.80 -1.89
C ARG A 46 5.76 -3.85 -1.99
N LEU A 47 5.26 -4.07 -3.21
CA LEU A 47 4.32 -5.16 -3.52
C LEU A 47 4.99 -6.26 -4.35
N GLN A 48 4.77 -7.51 -3.97
CA GLN A 48 5.38 -8.67 -4.65
C GLN A 48 4.80 -8.79 -6.06
N ARG A 49 5.66 -9.02 -7.04
CA ARG A 49 5.24 -9.38 -8.40
C ARG A 49 4.72 -10.82 -8.42
N LYS A 50 3.83 -11.12 -9.37
CA LYS A 50 3.27 -12.46 -9.57
C LYS A 50 4.31 -13.54 -9.82
N ASP A 51 5.38 -13.19 -10.55
CA ASP A 51 6.49 -14.09 -10.86
C ASP A 51 7.30 -14.52 -9.62
N GLY A 52 7.12 -13.86 -8.47
CA GLY A 52 7.88 -14.11 -7.24
C GLY A 52 9.33 -13.62 -7.30
N LEU A 53 9.78 -13.06 -8.43
CA LEU A 53 11.17 -12.69 -8.69
C LEU A 53 11.53 -11.32 -8.14
N GLY A 54 10.61 -10.62 -7.50
CA GLY A 54 10.92 -9.35 -6.85
C GLY A 54 9.72 -8.51 -6.48
N TRP A 55 10.01 -7.26 -6.18
CA TRP A 55 9.10 -6.29 -5.60
C TRP A 55 9.00 -5.05 -6.47
N THR A 56 7.85 -4.41 -6.45
CA THR A 56 7.63 -3.12 -7.11
C THR A 56 7.34 -2.07 -6.05
N TRP A 57 8.04 -0.94 -6.11
CA TRP A 57 7.74 0.21 -5.28
C TRP A 57 6.40 0.82 -5.68
N VAL A 58 5.56 1.06 -4.68
CA VAL A 58 4.22 1.61 -4.84
C VAL A 58 3.98 2.69 -3.80
N TYR A 59 3.62 3.87 -4.28
CA TYR A 59 3.02 4.91 -3.45
C TYR A 59 1.51 4.72 -3.42
N VAL A 60 0.94 4.76 -2.22
CA VAL A 60 -0.46 4.42 -1.98
C VAL A 60 -1.14 5.58 -1.28
N ARG A 61 -2.25 6.05 -1.85
CA ARG A 61 -3.18 6.98 -1.21
C ARG A 61 -4.43 6.23 -0.76
N LEU A 62 -4.72 6.30 0.53
CA LEU A 62 -5.76 5.56 1.23
C LEU A 62 -6.83 6.51 1.75
N ARG A 63 -8.09 6.10 1.64
CA ARG A 63 -9.23 6.74 2.31
C ARG A 63 -10.27 5.70 2.73
N PRO A 64 -11.04 5.95 3.80
CA PRO A 64 -12.23 5.14 4.10
C PRO A 64 -13.26 5.20 2.97
N GLU A 65 -13.93 4.07 2.76
CA GLU A 65 -15.05 3.91 1.83
C GLU A 65 -16.05 2.91 2.44
N GLY A 66 -16.93 3.42 3.29
CA GLY A 66 -17.80 2.58 4.12
C GLY A 66 -16.99 1.68 5.05
N PRO A 67 -17.22 0.35 5.06
CA PRO A 67 -16.45 -0.59 5.88
C PRO A 67 -15.07 -0.95 5.28
N ALA A 68 -14.73 -0.43 4.10
CA ALA A 68 -13.50 -0.74 3.37
C ALA A 68 -12.55 0.47 3.30
N LEU A 69 -11.34 0.22 2.82
CA LEU A 69 -10.42 1.27 2.40
C LEU A 69 -10.30 1.27 0.87
N LEU A 70 -10.43 2.44 0.26
CA LEU A 70 -10.05 2.64 -1.14
C LEU A 70 -8.57 3.02 -1.19
N ALA A 71 -7.80 2.28 -2.00
CA ALA A 71 -6.38 2.48 -2.22
C ALA A 71 -6.12 2.86 -3.68
N HIS A 72 -5.55 4.05 -3.90
CA HIS A 72 -5.01 4.47 -5.20
C HIS A 72 -3.51 4.18 -5.21
N ASN A 73 -3.08 3.27 -6.08
CA ASN A 73 -1.72 2.77 -6.15
C ASN A 73 -0.98 3.36 -7.37
N PHE A 74 0.18 3.96 -7.13
CA PHE A 74 1.06 4.49 -8.15
C PHE A 74 2.36 3.69 -8.13
N VAL A 75 2.70 3.04 -9.26
CA VAL A 75 4.01 2.40 -9.40
C VAL A 75 5.05 3.50 -9.55
N ILE A 76 6.08 3.44 -8.73
CA ILE A 76 7.15 4.45 -8.68
C ILE A 76 8.52 3.79 -8.78
N SER A 77 9.52 4.59 -9.09
CA SER A 77 10.93 4.21 -9.05
C SER A 77 11.47 4.15 -7.61
N GLU A 78 12.64 3.56 -7.45
CA GLU A 78 13.35 3.53 -6.15
C GLU A 78 13.75 4.93 -5.68
N ALA A 79 14.17 5.81 -6.58
CA ALA A 79 14.53 7.19 -6.25
C ALA A 79 13.31 7.99 -5.75
N GLU A 80 12.16 7.85 -6.40
CA GLU A 80 10.90 8.44 -5.94
C GLU A 80 10.47 7.86 -4.60
N ALA A 81 10.60 6.54 -4.41
CA ALA A 81 10.29 5.88 -3.14
C ALA A 81 11.14 6.43 -1.98
N TRP A 82 12.44 6.62 -2.22
CA TRP A 82 13.36 7.20 -1.25
C TRP A 82 12.99 8.65 -0.88
N CYS A 83 12.66 9.48 -1.89
CA CYS A 83 12.24 10.86 -1.69
C CYS A 83 10.92 10.96 -0.90
N LEU A 84 9.89 10.23 -1.34
CA LEU A 84 8.57 10.23 -0.70
C LEU A 84 8.61 9.69 0.72
N ARG A 85 9.44 8.68 1.01
CA ARG A 85 9.59 8.15 2.38
C ARG A 85 10.12 9.20 3.36
N GLN A 86 11.01 10.09 2.91
CA GLN A 86 11.49 11.19 3.76
C GLN A 86 10.42 12.26 3.96
N GLN A 87 9.70 12.62 2.91
CA GLN A 87 8.60 13.59 2.99
C GLN A 87 7.49 13.13 3.95
N LEU A 88 7.17 11.83 3.95
CA LEU A 88 6.13 11.25 4.80
C LEU A 88 6.60 10.95 6.24
N ALA A 89 7.89 11.01 6.51
CA ALA A 89 8.46 10.82 7.84
C ALA A 89 8.65 12.14 8.61
N ALA A 90 8.53 13.28 7.91
CA ALA A 90 8.55 14.63 8.48
C ALA A 90 7.17 15.00 9.04
#